data_AF-A0A965NA23-F1
#
_entry.id   AF-A0A965NA23-F1
#
_cell.length_a   1.000
_cell.length_b   1.000
_cell.length_c   1.000
_cell.angle_alpha   90.00
_cell.angle_beta   90.00
_cell.angle_gamma   90.00
#
_symmetry.space_group_name_H-M   'P 1'
#
loop_
_entity.id
_entity.type
_entity.pdbx_description
1 polymer ?
#
loop_
_entity_poly.entity_id
_entity_poly.type
_entity_poly.pdbx_seq_one_letter_code
_entity_poly.pdbx_strand_id
1 'polypeptide(L)'
;MRKSPSVNKEGEVDGSGTGMGWFPGYAVDLESGARLYMAFGENSFLGGENGADMLWNPTDRLVSNSGAPLMGGVHPIYIFSYNQKSINGFSTGFDFPAYIPSEAEAGSNFLQNKWIEVEANASSLPLKRELYGSLTWVAYPMLEKDQTLLSTDAEVKLRINKEYKNFVASGENNGRPMYSWSMENLSTKTNNLSAEKEALKLINIVPNPYYAFSEYEQSRLDSRIKITNLPEQCIISIYSSNGKLIKRFKKDSPITYQDWTLTNHQNIPVASGVYLIHVEVPEVGERVLKAFIAMRLVDLQNM
;
A
#
# COMPACT_ATOMS: atom_id res chain seq x y z
N MET A 1 -16.34 7.91 32.36
CA MET A 1 -16.42 8.34 30.96
C MET A 1 -17.09 9.70 30.94
N ARG A 2 -16.70 10.58 30.01
CA ARG A 2 -17.41 11.85 29.87
C ARG A 2 -18.83 11.61 29.35
N LYS A 3 -19.77 12.43 29.83
CA LYS A 3 -21.15 12.43 29.36
C LYS A 3 -21.36 13.33 28.14
N SER A 4 -20.33 14.06 27.72
CA SER A 4 -20.36 14.87 26.50
C SER A 4 -20.56 13.98 25.27
N PRO A 5 -21.20 14.51 24.21
CA PRO A 5 -21.30 13.81 22.94
C PRO A 5 -19.92 13.38 22.43
N SER A 6 -19.89 12.24 21.76
CA SER A 6 -18.70 11.79 21.06
C SER A 6 -18.34 12.74 19.92
N VAL A 7 -17.04 12.90 19.66
CA VAL A 7 -16.54 13.84 18.65
C VAL A 7 -15.65 13.15 17.62
N ASN A 8 -15.69 13.65 16.39
CA ASN A 8 -14.79 13.25 15.31
C ASN A 8 -13.39 13.87 15.51
N LYS A 9 -12.50 13.68 14.52
CA LYS A 9 -11.13 14.20 14.53
C LYS A 9 -11.07 15.73 14.64
N GLU A 10 -12.07 16.41 14.10
CA GLU A 10 -12.17 17.86 14.05
C GLU A 10 -12.83 18.45 15.31
N GLY A 11 -13.29 17.60 16.25
CA GLY A 11 -13.99 18.03 17.48
C GLY A 11 -15.48 18.26 17.30
N GLU A 12 -16.04 17.87 16.15
CA GLU A 12 -17.45 18.00 15.85
C GLU A 12 -18.21 16.75 16.31
N VAL A 13 -19.45 16.94 16.77
CA VAL A 13 -20.29 15.82 17.24
C VAL A 13 -20.52 14.82 16.11
N ASP A 14 -20.16 13.56 16.35
CA ASP A 14 -20.19 12.51 15.31
C ASP A 14 -21.47 11.66 15.32
N GLY A 15 -22.32 11.82 16.34
CA GLY A 15 -23.55 11.05 16.51
C GLY A 15 -23.36 9.60 16.98
N SER A 16 -22.13 9.18 17.33
CA SER A 16 -21.81 7.81 17.77
C SER A 16 -22.16 7.53 19.23
N GLY A 17 -22.58 8.55 19.98
CA GLY A 17 -23.00 8.44 21.37
C GLY A 17 -22.30 9.47 22.26
N THR A 18 -21.80 9.02 23.40
CA THR A 18 -21.10 9.88 24.36
C THR A 18 -19.75 9.29 24.75
N GLY A 19 -18.84 10.17 25.14
CA GLY A 19 -17.61 9.78 25.82
C GLY A 19 -16.49 9.24 24.93
N MET A 20 -16.66 9.25 23.61
CA MET A 20 -15.62 8.87 22.64
C MET A 20 -15.03 10.09 21.94
N GLY A 21 -13.75 10.00 21.59
CA GLY A 21 -13.07 11.00 20.79
C GLY A 21 -11.98 10.35 19.94
N TRP A 22 -11.45 11.11 18.99
CA TRP A 22 -10.44 10.61 18.08
C TRP A 22 -9.03 10.73 18.68
N PHE A 23 -8.22 9.67 18.53
CA PHE A 23 -6.82 9.65 18.97
C PHE A 23 -5.87 9.37 17.80
N PRO A 24 -4.81 10.18 17.60
CA PRO A 24 -3.85 10.05 16.49
C PRO A 24 -2.80 8.94 16.72
N GLY A 25 -3.23 7.71 16.98
CA GLY A 25 -2.27 6.62 17.18
C GLY A 25 -2.88 5.29 17.62
N TYR A 26 -2.00 4.34 17.87
CA TYR A 26 -2.36 3.02 18.37
C TYR A 26 -1.22 2.43 19.21
N ALA A 27 -1.56 1.42 20.02
CA ALA A 27 -0.61 0.65 20.80
C ALA A 27 -0.65 -0.82 20.38
N VAL A 28 0.52 -1.47 20.40
CA VAL A 28 0.68 -2.90 20.10
C VAL A 28 1.50 -3.52 21.20
N ASP A 29 1.07 -4.68 21.67
CA ASP A 29 1.89 -5.52 22.51
C ASP A 29 2.92 -6.26 21.66
N LEU A 30 4.20 -6.06 21.95
CA LEU A 30 5.31 -6.68 21.22
C LEU A 30 5.41 -8.19 21.45
N GLU A 31 4.91 -8.70 22.58
CA GLU A 31 4.96 -10.14 22.90
C GLU A 31 3.92 -10.93 22.09
N SER A 32 2.69 -10.41 22.03
CA SER A 32 1.55 -11.09 21.37
C SER A 32 1.26 -10.61 19.96
N GLY A 33 1.76 -9.44 19.56
CA GLY A 33 1.35 -8.75 18.32
C GLY A 33 -0.06 -8.18 18.37
N ALA A 34 -0.77 -8.27 19.51
CA ALA A 34 -2.13 -7.79 19.64
C ALA A 34 -2.18 -6.26 19.64
N ARG A 35 -3.13 -5.70 18.86
CA ARG A 35 -3.50 -4.29 18.98
C ARG A 35 -4.23 -4.08 20.30
N LEU A 36 -3.88 -3.03 21.03
CA LEU A 36 -4.37 -2.79 22.39
C LEU A 36 -5.48 -1.75 22.40
N TYR A 37 -6.36 -1.85 23.40
CA TYR A 37 -7.32 -0.79 23.69
C TYR A 37 -6.60 0.40 24.36
N MET A 38 -7.04 1.60 23.99
CA MET A 38 -6.53 2.85 24.54
C MET A 38 -7.70 3.74 24.96
N ALA A 39 -7.48 4.53 26.01
CA ALA A 39 -8.33 5.67 26.34
C ALA A 39 -7.44 6.89 26.56
N PHE A 40 -7.99 8.08 26.38
CA PHE A 40 -7.33 9.30 26.81
C PHE A 40 -8.26 10.10 27.71
N GLY A 41 -7.68 11.01 28.48
CA GLY A 41 -8.43 11.91 29.35
C GLY A 41 -8.00 13.36 29.16
N GLU A 42 -8.78 14.25 29.75
CA GLU A 42 -8.56 15.69 29.75
C GLU A 42 -8.94 16.23 31.14
N ASN A 43 -8.26 17.28 31.61
CA ASN A 43 -8.53 17.87 32.91
C ASN A 43 -9.52 19.03 32.80
N SER A 44 -10.80 18.77 33.13
CA SER A 44 -11.87 19.77 33.10
C SER A 44 -11.64 21.05 33.92
N PHE A 45 -10.77 21.04 34.92
CA PHE A 45 -10.41 22.26 35.65
C PHE A 45 -9.48 23.19 34.87
N LEU A 46 -8.82 22.68 33.82
CA LEU A 46 -7.87 23.39 32.97
C LEU A 46 -8.48 23.69 31.59
N GLY A 47 -9.64 24.35 31.57
CA GLY A 47 -10.30 24.73 30.31
C GLY A 47 -9.44 25.62 29.39
N GLY A 48 -8.51 26.39 29.94
CA GLY A 48 -7.52 27.16 29.16
C GLY A 48 -6.40 26.32 28.55
N GLU A 49 -6.32 25.03 28.89
CA GLU A 49 -5.35 24.05 28.36
C GLU A 49 -6.07 22.90 27.63
N ASN A 50 -7.18 23.22 26.94
CA ASN A 50 -8.00 22.27 26.19
C ASN A 50 -8.62 21.16 27.06
N GLY A 51 -8.89 21.44 28.34
CA GLY A 51 -9.39 20.43 29.27
C GLY A 51 -10.86 20.05 29.11
N ALA A 52 -11.58 20.55 28.10
CA ALA A 52 -13.02 20.32 28.00
C ALA A 52 -13.62 20.14 26.59
N ASP A 53 -12.83 19.76 25.61
CA ASP A 53 -13.23 19.69 24.20
C ASP A 53 -13.33 18.27 23.62
N MET A 54 -13.13 17.22 24.45
CA MET A 54 -13.16 15.81 24.03
C MET A 54 -12.05 15.42 23.03
N LEU A 55 -11.06 16.29 22.80
CA LEU A 55 -9.94 16.05 21.92
C LEU A 55 -8.69 15.70 22.70
N TRP A 56 -7.80 14.92 22.08
CA TRP A 56 -6.45 14.76 22.59
C TRP A 56 -5.54 15.83 21.95
N ASN A 57 -5.29 16.90 22.69
CA ASN A 57 -4.58 18.08 22.21
C ASN A 57 -3.78 18.76 23.33
N PRO A 58 -2.77 18.07 23.91
CA PRO A 58 -1.95 18.62 24.99
C PRO A 58 -1.24 19.91 24.56
N THR A 59 -1.03 20.80 25.53
CA THR A 59 -0.27 22.05 25.35
C THR A 59 1.20 21.88 25.75
N ASP A 60 2.03 22.88 25.45
CA ASP A 60 3.45 22.93 25.82
C ASP A 60 3.68 23.59 27.19
N ARG A 61 2.60 24.05 27.84
CA ARG A 61 2.67 24.85 29.06
C ARG A 61 2.86 23.96 30.29
N LEU A 62 4.04 24.07 30.91
CA LEU A 62 4.34 23.34 32.15
C LEU A 62 3.67 23.98 33.38
N VAL A 63 3.68 25.30 33.47
CA VAL A 63 3.20 26.08 34.62
C VAL A 63 2.42 27.32 34.17
N SER A 64 1.47 27.74 35.00
CA SER A 64 0.72 28.98 34.82
C SER A 64 1.52 30.21 35.29
N ASN A 65 1.02 31.41 34.99
CA ASN A 65 1.63 32.67 35.42
C ASN A 65 1.68 32.83 36.95
N SER A 66 0.82 32.13 37.69
CA SER A 66 0.81 32.11 39.16
C SER A 66 1.65 30.96 39.74
N GLY A 67 2.35 30.19 38.90
CA GLY A 67 3.19 29.07 39.31
C GLY A 67 2.46 27.75 39.54
N ALA A 68 1.13 27.70 39.33
CA ALA A 68 0.38 26.43 39.42
C ALA A 68 0.76 25.49 38.25
N PRO A 69 0.92 24.18 38.50
CA PRO A 69 1.27 23.21 37.46
C PRO A 69 0.13 23.04 36.45
N LEU A 70 0.45 23.15 35.17
CA LEU A 70 -0.47 22.92 34.04
C LEU A 70 -0.16 21.60 33.33
N MET A 71 1.13 21.23 33.25
CA MET A 71 1.61 19.96 32.69
C MET A 71 0.95 19.60 31.35
N GLY A 72 0.89 20.56 30.43
CA GLY A 72 0.32 20.39 29.10
C GLY A 72 -1.19 20.15 29.10
N GLY A 73 -1.90 20.63 30.12
CA GLY A 73 -3.34 20.42 30.31
C GLY A 73 -3.71 19.10 30.95
N VAL A 74 -2.72 18.26 31.31
CA VAL A 74 -2.92 16.94 31.91
C VAL A 74 -3.81 16.07 31.02
N HIS A 75 -3.28 15.71 29.84
CA HIS A 75 -3.94 14.83 28.86
C HIS A 75 -3.41 13.39 28.95
N PRO A 76 -3.86 12.56 29.91
CA PRO A 76 -3.36 11.19 30.05
C PRO A 76 -3.74 10.31 28.88
N ILE A 77 -2.86 9.38 28.55
CA ILE A 77 -3.14 8.21 27.71
C ILE A 77 -3.11 6.98 28.61
N TYR A 78 -4.13 6.15 28.53
CA TYR A 78 -4.29 4.89 29.23
C TYR A 78 -4.22 3.73 28.23
N ILE A 79 -3.38 2.74 28.49
CA ILE A 79 -3.21 1.55 27.64
C ILE A 79 -3.62 0.32 28.43
N PHE A 80 -4.48 -0.51 27.82
CA PHE A 80 -4.99 -1.74 28.42
C PHE A 80 -4.27 -2.96 27.86
N SER A 81 -3.81 -3.85 28.73
CA SER A 81 -3.07 -5.06 28.36
C SER A 81 -3.95 -6.12 27.72
N TYR A 82 -3.42 -6.85 26.75
CA TYR A 82 -4.04 -8.04 26.17
C TYR A 82 -3.82 -9.29 27.05
N ASN A 83 -4.87 -10.11 27.23
CA ASN A 83 -4.81 -11.42 27.91
C ASN A 83 -3.98 -11.45 29.22
N GLN A 84 -4.14 -10.43 30.06
CA GLN A 84 -3.31 -10.24 31.24
C GLN A 84 -3.39 -11.42 32.22
N LYS A 85 -4.58 -11.95 32.47
CA LYS A 85 -4.80 -13.07 33.38
C LYS A 85 -4.11 -14.33 32.86
N SER A 86 -4.35 -14.66 31.60
CA SER A 86 -3.82 -15.87 30.97
C SER A 86 -2.30 -15.81 30.78
N ILE A 87 -1.77 -14.68 30.28
CA ILE A 87 -0.32 -14.51 30.05
C ILE A 87 0.45 -14.47 31.36
N ASN A 88 -0.08 -13.81 32.40
CA ASN A 88 0.65 -13.62 33.66
C ASN A 88 0.29 -14.65 34.74
N GLY A 89 -0.67 -15.54 34.51
CA GLY A 89 -1.18 -16.46 35.52
C GLY A 89 -1.82 -15.72 36.70
N PHE A 90 -2.36 -14.52 36.48
CA PHE A 90 -2.90 -13.67 37.53
C PHE A 90 -4.38 -14.00 37.75
N SER A 91 -4.65 -14.90 38.69
CA SER A 91 -5.99 -15.49 38.93
C SER A 91 -7.13 -14.49 39.16
N THR A 92 -6.80 -13.30 39.68
CA THR A 92 -7.77 -12.20 39.92
C THR A 92 -7.80 -11.14 38.82
N GLY A 93 -6.96 -11.29 37.80
CA GLY A 93 -6.93 -10.44 36.61
C GLY A 93 -8.05 -10.75 35.64
N PHE A 94 -8.02 -10.06 34.51
CA PHE A 94 -8.97 -10.21 33.42
C PHE A 94 -8.25 -10.28 32.07
N ASP A 95 -8.84 -10.99 31.11
CA ASP A 95 -8.31 -11.09 29.76
C ASP A 95 -9.07 -10.14 28.84
N PHE A 96 -8.50 -8.94 28.66
CA PHE A 96 -8.98 -8.05 27.60
C PHE A 96 -8.67 -8.69 26.22
N PRO A 97 -9.64 -8.67 25.28
CA PRO A 97 -9.40 -9.15 23.93
C PRO A 97 -8.46 -8.18 23.18
N ALA A 98 -7.99 -8.61 22.01
CA ALA A 98 -7.31 -7.71 21.10
C ALA A 98 -8.30 -6.65 20.58
N TYR A 99 -7.82 -5.43 20.35
CA TYR A 99 -8.61 -4.39 19.71
C TYR A 99 -8.77 -4.69 18.21
N ILE A 100 -10.02 -4.79 17.77
CA ILE A 100 -10.40 -5.04 16.38
C ILE A 100 -11.17 -3.80 15.87
N PRO A 101 -10.60 -3.00 14.95
CA PRO A 101 -11.21 -1.75 14.49
C PRO A 101 -12.63 -1.94 13.94
N SER A 102 -12.85 -2.97 13.13
CA SER A 102 -14.15 -3.23 12.51
C SER A 102 -15.25 -3.55 13.52
N GLU A 103 -14.92 -4.17 14.65
CA GLU A 103 -15.89 -4.45 15.72
C GLU A 103 -16.19 -3.19 16.53
N ALA A 104 -15.15 -2.38 16.81
CA ALA A 104 -15.31 -1.13 17.53
C ALA A 104 -16.14 -0.11 16.76
N GLU A 105 -15.91 0.03 15.45
CA GLU A 105 -16.66 0.92 14.55
C GLU A 105 -18.11 0.45 14.33
N ALA A 106 -18.38 -0.85 14.47
CA ALA A 106 -19.72 -1.41 14.45
C ALA A 106 -20.49 -1.27 15.79
N GLY A 107 -19.96 -0.50 16.75
CA GLY A 107 -20.59 -0.27 18.04
C GLY A 107 -20.33 -1.36 19.10
N SER A 108 -19.42 -2.30 18.83
CA SER A 108 -19.05 -3.39 19.76
C SER A 108 -17.70 -3.13 20.43
N ASN A 109 -17.36 -1.88 20.71
CA ASN A 109 -16.10 -1.54 21.38
C ASN A 109 -16.06 -2.12 22.80
N PHE A 110 -15.18 -3.11 23.02
CA PHE A 110 -15.13 -3.84 24.28
C PHE A 110 -14.80 -2.95 25.48
N LEU A 111 -13.80 -2.06 25.36
CA LEU A 111 -13.41 -1.17 26.45
C LEU A 111 -14.56 -0.21 26.82
N GLN A 112 -15.23 0.37 25.83
CA GLN A 112 -16.37 1.26 26.05
C GLN A 112 -17.50 0.53 26.78
N ASN A 113 -17.88 -0.66 26.30
CA ASN A 113 -18.91 -1.49 26.92
C ASN A 113 -18.54 -1.89 28.34
N LYS A 114 -17.27 -2.26 28.58
CA LYS A 114 -16.78 -2.60 29.92
C LYS A 114 -16.83 -1.40 30.86
N TRP A 115 -16.50 -0.21 30.36
CA TRP A 115 -16.59 1.01 31.13
C TRP A 115 -18.04 1.33 31.52
N ILE A 116 -18.98 1.23 30.58
CA ILE A 116 -20.42 1.40 30.83
C ILE A 116 -20.92 0.40 31.88
N GLU A 117 -20.48 -0.86 31.79
CA GLU A 117 -20.83 -1.90 32.77
C GLU A 117 -20.35 -1.53 34.19
N VAL A 118 -19.12 -1.02 34.32
CA VAL A 118 -18.57 -0.55 35.59
C VAL A 118 -19.33 0.66 36.13
N GLU A 119 -19.73 1.60 35.28
CA GLU A 119 -20.50 2.78 35.69
C GLU A 119 -21.92 2.42 36.15
N ALA A 120 -22.59 1.51 35.44
CA ALA A 120 -23.90 0.99 35.82
C ALA A 120 -23.85 0.20 37.14
N ASN A 121 -22.69 -0.39 37.47
CA ASN A 121 -22.48 -1.23 38.65
C ASN A 121 -21.37 -0.67 39.56
N ALA A 122 -21.46 0.63 39.89
CA ALA A 122 -20.39 1.35 40.58
C ALA A 122 -19.95 0.76 41.94
N SER A 123 -20.74 -0.12 42.57
CA SER A 123 -20.37 -0.80 43.82
C SER A 123 -19.66 -2.15 43.60
N SER A 124 -19.60 -2.66 42.36
CA SER A 124 -19.00 -3.95 42.02
C SER A 124 -17.48 -3.85 41.98
N LEU A 125 -16.82 -4.34 43.03
CA LEU A 125 -15.36 -4.46 43.10
C LEU A 125 -14.78 -5.38 42.00
N PRO A 126 -15.39 -6.54 41.66
CA PRO A 126 -14.88 -7.39 40.58
C PRO A 126 -14.80 -6.66 39.24
N LEU A 127 -15.86 -5.96 38.82
CA LEU A 127 -15.90 -5.25 37.53
C LEU A 127 -14.85 -4.12 37.46
N LYS A 128 -14.68 -3.37 38.55
CA LYS A 128 -13.61 -2.37 38.66
C LYS A 128 -12.23 -3.00 38.54
N ARG A 129 -12.01 -4.14 39.20
CA ARG A 129 -10.72 -4.85 39.13
C ARG A 129 -10.44 -5.35 37.72
N GLU A 130 -11.45 -5.81 36.99
CA GLU A 130 -11.29 -6.23 35.60
C GLU A 130 -10.88 -5.06 34.70
N LEU A 131 -11.56 -3.92 34.79
CA LEU A 131 -11.24 -2.74 33.99
C LEU A 131 -9.89 -2.10 34.38
N TYR A 132 -9.74 -1.70 35.64
CA TYR A 132 -8.56 -0.98 36.12
C TYR A 132 -7.34 -1.87 36.30
N GLY A 133 -7.54 -3.17 36.60
CA GLY A 133 -6.44 -4.12 36.73
C GLY A 133 -5.72 -4.39 35.41
N SER A 134 -6.40 -4.21 34.28
CA SER A 134 -5.83 -4.35 32.95
C SER A 134 -5.11 -3.10 32.44
N LEU A 135 -5.07 -2.00 33.19
CA LEU A 135 -4.22 -0.86 32.84
C LEU A 135 -2.75 -1.25 33.00
N THR A 136 -2.01 -1.25 31.88
CA THR A 136 -0.59 -1.58 31.88
C THR A 136 0.32 -0.37 31.82
N TRP A 137 -0.14 0.72 31.20
CA TRP A 137 0.64 1.92 31.03
C TRP A 137 -0.24 3.15 31.08
N VAL A 138 0.27 4.20 31.73
CA VAL A 138 -0.32 5.53 31.73
C VAL A 138 0.77 6.52 31.39
N ALA A 139 0.54 7.35 30.38
CA ALA A 139 1.47 8.38 29.94
C ALA A 139 0.80 9.75 30.05
N TYR A 140 1.57 10.77 30.41
CA TYR A 140 1.14 12.17 30.43
C TYR A 140 1.99 12.97 29.42
N PRO A 141 1.73 12.80 28.12
CA PRO A 141 2.45 13.53 27.08
C PRO A 141 2.16 15.03 27.18
N MET A 142 3.17 15.82 26.81
CA MET A 142 3.05 17.26 26.62
C MET A 142 3.53 17.60 25.21
N LEU A 143 3.03 18.69 24.64
CA LEU A 143 3.56 19.21 23.40
C LEU A 143 4.96 19.79 23.65
N GLU A 144 5.88 19.52 22.73
CA GLU A 144 7.21 20.13 22.80
C GLU A 144 7.10 21.63 22.49
N LYS A 145 7.91 22.44 23.18
CA LYS A 145 7.85 23.89 23.02
C LYS A 145 8.14 24.28 21.57
N ASP A 146 7.39 25.25 21.06
CA ASP A 146 7.52 25.79 19.70
C ASP A 146 7.26 24.74 18.59
N GLN A 147 6.60 23.62 18.90
CA GLN A 147 6.18 22.61 17.93
C GLN A 147 4.68 22.66 17.67
N THR A 148 4.27 22.23 16.48
CA THR A 148 2.87 21.97 16.16
C THR A 148 2.53 20.53 16.49
N LEU A 149 1.39 20.28 17.14
CA LEU A 149 0.92 18.94 17.43
C LEU A 149 0.80 18.12 16.12
N LEU A 150 1.31 16.88 16.12
CA LEU A 150 1.37 15.98 14.95
C LEU A 150 2.20 16.51 13.77
N SER A 151 3.21 17.36 14.01
CA SER A 151 4.15 17.81 12.97
C SER A 151 5.11 16.72 12.49
N THR A 152 5.32 15.66 13.29
CA THR A 152 6.22 14.55 13.00
C THR A 152 5.62 13.22 13.43
N ASP A 153 6.03 12.14 12.78
CA ASP A 153 5.75 10.79 13.25
C ASP A 153 6.63 10.43 14.45
N ALA A 154 6.04 9.85 15.50
CA ALA A 154 6.74 9.43 16.70
C ALA A 154 6.41 7.97 17.04
N GLU A 155 7.43 7.19 17.39
CA GLU A 155 7.30 5.81 17.87
C GLU A 155 7.92 5.68 19.26
N VAL A 156 7.14 5.26 20.26
CA VAL A 156 7.61 5.05 21.65
C VAL A 156 7.69 3.56 21.94
N LYS A 157 8.89 3.06 22.24
CA LYS A 157 9.15 1.65 22.60
C LYS A 157 9.44 1.53 24.09
N LEU A 158 8.49 0.98 24.85
CA LEU A 158 8.70 0.63 26.25
C LEU A 158 9.06 -0.84 26.35
N ARG A 159 10.32 -1.14 26.67
CA ARG A 159 10.83 -2.51 26.84
C ARG A 159 11.19 -2.73 28.31
N ILE A 160 10.42 -3.56 28.99
CA ILE A 160 10.72 -4.00 30.36
C ILE A 160 11.24 -5.44 30.29
N ASN A 161 12.29 -5.73 31.06
CA ASN A 161 12.71 -7.11 31.30
C ASN A 161 11.66 -7.80 32.19
N LYS A 162 11.01 -8.82 31.64
CA LYS A 162 10.04 -9.66 32.32
C LYS A 162 10.55 -11.09 32.37
N GLU A 163 10.21 -11.82 33.43
CA GLU A 163 10.49 -13.24 33.52
C GLU A 163 9.76 -13.98 32.39
N TYR A 164 10.47 -14.89 31.71
CA TYR A 164 9.87 -15.74 30.68
C TYR A 164 8.82 -16.66 31.33
N LYS A 165 7.57 -16.54 30.87
CA LYS A 165 6.49 -17.44 31.24
C LYS A 165 6.16 -18.35 30.07
N ASN A 166 5.90 -19.63 30.35
CA ASN A 166 5.40 -20.56 29.35
C ASN A 166 3.95 -20.16 29.01
N PHE A 167 3.74 -19.67 27.80
CA PHE A 167 2.42 -19.33 27.27
C PHE A 167 2.16 -20.16 26.00
N VAL A 168 1.12 -20.98 26.04
CA VAL A 168 0.63 -21.73 24.87
C VAL A 168 -0.47 -20.88 24.24
N ALA A 169 -0.22 -20.27 23.09
CA ALA A 169 -1.17 -19.35 22.44
C ALA A 169 -2.44 -20.07 21.93
N SER A 170 -2.44 -20.56 20.69
CA SER A 170 -3.58 -21.30 20.12
C SER A 170 -3.52 -22.80 20.37
N GLY A 171 -2.40 -23.32 20.90
CA GLY A 171 -2.11 -24.75 20.95
C GLY A 171 -1.80 -25.37 19.59
N GLU A 172 -1.96 -24.62 18.50
CA GLU A 172 -1.50 -25.04 17.17
C GLU A 172 0.03 -25.15 17.15
N ASN A 173 0.55 -26.05 16.32
CA ASN A 173 1.98 -26.37 16.25
C ASN A 173 2.61 -26.76 17.61
N ASN A 174 1.85 -27.48 18.47
CA ASN A 174 2.30 -27.88 19.81
C ASN A 174 2.78 -26.69 20.68
N GLY A 175 2.20 -25.50 20.48
CA GLY A 175 2.56 -24.29 21.23
C GLY A 175 3.88 -23.65 20.81
N ARG A 176 4.47 -24.05 19.68
CA ARG A 176 5.66 -23.38 19.12
C ARG A 176 5.24 -22.10 18.37
N PRO A 177 6.01 -21.00 18.48
CA PRO A 177 5.72 -19.75 17.77
C PRO A 177 5.53 -19.99 16.28
N MET A 178 4.49 -19.40 15.71
CA MET A 178 4.22 -19.40 14.28
C MET A 178 4.34 -17.98 13.76
N TYR A 179 4.99 -17.83 12.62
CA TYR A 179 4.98 -16.60 11.84
C TYR A 179 4.32 -16.93 10.51
N SER A 180 3.37 -16.10 10.09
CA SER A 180 2.86 -16.12 8.72
C SER A 180 3.37 -14.88 7.98
N TRP A 181 3.74 -15.07 6.72
CA TRP A 181 4.01 -14.00 5.78
C TRP A 181 3.27 -14.34 4.50
N SER A 182 2.76 -13.32 3.80
CA SER A 182 2.08 -13.47 2.52
C SER A 182 2.86 -12.72 1.44
N MET A 183 3.08 -13.39 0.31
CA MET A 183 3.63 -12.80 -0.92
C MET A 183 2.54 -12.49 -1.94
N GLU A 184 1.26 -12.48 -1.55
CA GLU A 184 0.13 -12.31 -2.48
C GLU A 184 0.27 -11.04 -3.35
N ASN A 185 0.75 -9.95 -2.75
CA ASN A 185 1.03 -8.67 -3.44
C ASN A 185 2.36 -8.62 -4.22
N LEU A 186 3.24 -9.61 -4.05
CA LEU A 186 4.53 -9.74 -4.74
C LEU A 186 4.54 -10.91 -5.73
N SER A 187 3.40 -11.56 -5.94
CA SER A 187 3.28 -12.71 -6.82
C SER A 187 3.25 -12.30 -8.30
N THR A 188 3.86 -13.10 -9.16
CA THR A 188 3.77 -12.96 -10.62
C THR A 188 2.33 -13.19 -11.06
N LYS A 189 1.63 -12.13 -11.47
CA LYS A 189 0.31 -12.25 -12.08
C LYS A 189 0.46 -12.68 -13.54
N THR A 190 -0.04 -13.87 -13.88
CA THR A 190 -0.13 -14.34 -15.27
C THR A 190 -1.34 -13.69 -15.97
N ASN A 191 -1.27 -13.49 -17.28
CA ASN A 191 -2.33 -12.89 -18.12
C ASN A 191 -2.78 -11.47 -17.69
N ASN A 192 -1.83 -10.62 -17.33
CA ASN A 192 -2.13 -9.21 -17.07
C ASN A 192 -2.19 -8.40 -18.38
N LEU A 193 -3.40 -8.18 -18.87
CA LEU A 193 -3.68 -7.44 -20.12
C LEU A 193 -3.04 -6.05 -20.16
N SER A 194 -2.86 -5.37 -19.02
CA SER A 194 -2.21 -4.05 -18.98
C SER A 194 -0.71 -4.15 -19.24
N ALA A 195 -0.05 -5.20 -18.73
CA ALA A 195 1.37 -5.44 -18.96
C ALA A 195 1.63 -5.88 -20.41
N GLU A 196 0.73 -6.66 -21.01
CA GLU A 196 0.83 -7.06 -22.42
C GLU A 196 0.71 -5.87 -23.38
N LYS A 197 -0.16 -4.89 -23.08
CA LYS A 197 -0.23 -3.64 -23.85
C LYS A 197 1.04 -2.80 -23.77
N GLU A 198 1.70 -2.77 -22.61
CA GLU A 198 3.00 -2.10 -22.49
C GLU A 198 4.10 -2.85 -23.27
N ALA A 199 4.07 -4.19 -23.31
CA ALA A 199 4.99 -4.98 -24.10
C ALA A 199 4.90 -4.70 -25.62
N LEU A 200 3.71 -4.35 -26.15
CA LEU A 200 3.55 -3.92 -27.54
C LEU A 200 4.38 -2.68 -27.90
N LYS A 201 4.74 -1.83 -26.92
CA LYS A 201 5.59 -0.67 -27.15
C LYS A 201 7.04 -1.03 -27.46
N LEU A 202 7.48 -2.23 -27.08
CA LEU A 202 8.84 -2.72 -27.34
C LEU A 202 9.04 -3.14 -28.80
N ILE A 203 7.96 -3.37 -29.56
CA ILE A 203 8.05 -3.72 -30.99
C ILE A 203 8.70 -2.56 -31.75
N ASN A 204 9.78 -2.85 -32.47
CA ASN A 204 10.55 -1.84 -33.20
C ASN A 204 11.03 -2.33 -34.57
N ILE A 205 11.57 -1.42 -35.38
CA ILE A 205 12.08 -1.69 -36.73
C ILE A 205 13.55 -1.30 -36.77
N VAL A 206 14.41 -2.22 -37.23
CA VAL A 206 15.86 -2.03 -37.28
C VAL A 206 16.42 -2.47 -38.65
N PRO A 207 17.26 -1.65 -39.32
CA PRO A 207 17.50 -0.24 -39.01
C PRO A 207 16.31 0.64 -39.41
N ASN A 208 16.10 1.72 -38.67
CA ASN A 208 15.14 2.77 -39.03
C ASN A 208 15.72 4.14 -38.64
N PRO A 209 16.10 5.00 -39.60
CA PRO A 209 15.94 4.85 -41.05
C PRO A 209 16.87 3.79 -41.69
N TYR A 210 16.42 3.14 -42.76
CA TYR A 210 17.25 2.28 -43.62
C TYR A 210 17.89 3.13 -44.73
N TYR A 211 19.22 3.16 -44.79
CA TYR A 211 19.99 3.94 -45.78
C TYR A 211 20.87 3.04 -46.63
N ALA A 212 20.27 2.35 -47.60
CA ALA A 212 20.99 1.58 -48.64
C ALA A 212 22.03 0.55 -48.11
N PHE A 213 21.97 0.23 -46.81
CA PHE A 213 22.86 -0.69 -46.11
C PHE A 213 22.22 -1.10 -44.78
N SER A 214 22.37 -2.37 -44.42
CA SER A 214 22.02 -2.93 -43.13
C SER A 214 23.06 -3.98 -42.77
N GLU A 215 23.54 -4.00 -41.52
CA GLU A 215 24.54 -5.00 -41.06
C GLU A 215 24.03 -6.45 -41.16
N TYR A 216 22.72 -6.64 -41.37
CA TYR A 216 22.09 -7.95 -41.55
C TYR A 216 22.12 -8.45 -43.00
N GLU A 217 22.60 -7.66 -43.95
CA GLU A 217 22.66 -8.03 -45.38
C GLU A 217 23.82 -9.00 -45.62
N GLN A 218 23.55 -10.13 -46.28
CA GLN A 218 24.57 -11.14 -46.57
C GLN A 218 25.25 -10.92 -47.93
N SER A 219 24.67 -10.09 -48.81
CA SER A 219 25.19 -9.83 -50.15
C SER A 219 24.82 -8.42 -50.61
N ARG A 220 25.53 -7.91 -51.63
CA ARG A 220 25.26 -6.57 -52.22
C ARG A 220 23.88 -6.44 -52.89
N LEU A 221 23.17 -7.54 -53.10
CA LEU A 221 21.83 -7.59 -53.69
C LEU A 221 20.73 -7.82 -52.65
N ASP A 222 21.12 -7.99 -51.38
CA ASP A 222 20.21 -8.26 -50.28
C ASP A 222 19.91 -6.93 -49.57
N SER A 223 18.65 -6.53 -49.53
CA SER A 223 18.20 -5.34 -48.81
C SER A 223 17.16 -5.76 -47.80
N ARG A 224 17.44 -5.63 -46.50
CA ARG A 224 16.54 -6.12 -45.45
C ARG A 224 16.45 -5.22 -44.23
N ILE A 225 15.24 -5.13 -43.70
CA ILE A 225 14.96 -4.61 -42.37
C ILE A 225 14.34 -5.71 -41.50
N LYS A 226 14.53 -5.60 -40.18
CA LYS A 226 13.97 -6.51 -39.19
C LYS A 226 12.94 -5.79 -38.35
N ILE A 227 11.82 -6.46 -38.12
CA ILE A 227 10.83 -6.06 -37.11
C ILE A 227 11.12 -6.92 -35.88
N THR A 228 11.41 -6.31 -34.74
CA THR A 228 11.94 -6.98 -33.54
C THR A 228 10.95 -6.93 -32.37
N ASN A 229 11.20 -7.76 -31.35
CA ASN A 229 10.37 -7.92 -30.15
C ASN A 229 8.93 -8.35 -30.47
N LEU A 230 8.77 -9.18 -31.49
CA LEU A 230 7.47 -9.70 -31.91
C LEU A 230 7.06 -10.89 -31.03
N PRO A 231 5.76 -11.00 -30.67
CA PRO A 231 5.23 -12.18 -30.00
C PRO A 231 5.21 -13.40 -30.94
N GLU A 232 4.88 -14.58 -30.39
CA GLU A 232 4.88 -15.83 -31.16
C GLU A 232 3.87 -15.79 -32.31
N GLN A 233 2.68 -15.24 -32.04
CA GLN A 233 1.58 -15.10 -33.00
C GLN A 233 1.22 -13.63 -33.23
N CYS A 234 1.36 -13.17 -34.48
CA CYS A 234 0.92 -11.84 -34.89
C CYS A 234 0.74 -11.74 -36.40
N ILE A 235 -0.02 -10.73 -36.84
CA ILE A 235 -0.15 -10.36 -38.25
C ILE A 235 0.60 -9.04 -38.46
N ILE A 236 1.51 -9.04 -39.42
CA ILE A 236 2.29 -7.86 -39.79
C ILE A 236 1.83 -7.42 -41.17
N SER A 237 1.25 -6.23 -41.27
CA SER A 237 0.79 -5.65 -42.53
C SER A 237 1.62 -4.40 -42.85
N ILE A 238 2.19 -4.36 -44.04
CA ILE A 238 3.05 -3.27 -44.50
C ILE A 238 2.31 -2.47 -45.56
N TYR A 239 2.19 -1.17 -45.34
CA TYR A 239 1.48 -0.24 -46.21
C TYR A 239 2.42 0.85 -46.72
N SER A 240 2.14 1.35 -47.92
CA SER A 240 2.70 2.61 -48.41
C SER A 240 2.14 3.81 -47.63
N SER A 241 2.76 4.99 -47.77
CA SER A 241 2.26 6.25 -47.23
C SER A 241 0.82 6.58 -47.64
N ASN A 242 0.37 6.06 -48.78
CA ASN A 242 -0.99 6.27 -49.31
C ASN A 242 -1.98 5.19 -48.85
N GLY A 243 -1.59 4.30 -47.93
CA GLY A 243 -2.46 3.25 -47.37
C GLY A 243 -2.60 1.99 -48.23
N LYS A 244 -1.92 1.88 -49.37
CA LYS A 244 -1.91 0.65 -50.19
C LYS A 244 -1.11 -0.46 -49.50
N LEU A 245 -1.70 -1.65 -49.36
CA LEU A 245 -1.02 -2.84 -48.84
C LEU A 245 0.09 -3.30 -49.79
N ILE A 246 1.30 -3.43 -49.26
CA ILE A 246 2.52 -3.82 -49.99
C ILE A 246 2.80 -5.31 -49.79
N LYS A 247 2.82 -5.75 -48.52
CA LYS A 247 3.11 -7.12 -48.11
C LYS A 247 2.47 -7.41 -46.75
N ARG A 248 2.14 -8.67 -46.51
CA ARG A 248 1.62 -9.15 -45.22
C ARG A 248 2.36 -10.42 -44.81
N PHE A 249 2.71 -10.51 -43.54
CA PHE A 249 3.26 -11.71 -42.92
C PHE A 249 2.31 -12.21 -41.85
N LYS A 250 1.97 -13.50 -41.89
CA LYS A 250 1.31 -14.19 -40.78
C LYS A 250 2.41 -14.92 -40.01
N LYS A 251 2.67 -14.48 -38.78
CA LYS A 251 3.71 -15.05 -37.93
C LYS A 251 3.07 -16.01 -36.94
N ASP A 252 3.64 -17.21 -36.88
CA ASP A 252 3.24 -18.29 -35.98
C ASP A 252 4.50 -19.11 -35.65
N SER A 253 5.43 -18.47 -34.93
CA SER A 253 6.76 -19.04 -34.64
C SER A 253 7.37 -18.45 -33.37
N PRO A 254 8.22 -19.19 -32.63
CA PRO A 254 8.84 -18.70 -31.40
C PRO A 254 9.93 -17.64 -31.63
N ILE A 255 10.29 -17.35 -32.89
CA ILE A 255 11.34 -16.38 -33.23
C ILE A 255 10.81 -14.97 -32.96
N THR A 256 11.54 -14.13 -32.24
CA THR A 256 11.06 -12.79 -31.81
C THR A 256 11.23 -11.68 -32.86
N TYR A 257 11.47 -12.05 -34.12
CA TYR A 257 11.65 -11.10 -35.21
C TYR A 257 11.05 -11.58 -36.54
N GLN A 258 10.85 -10.65 -37.46
CA GLN A 258 10.45 -10.93 -38.84
C GLN A 258 11.27 -10.06 -39.79
N ASP A 259 11.89 -10.70 -40.78
CA ASP A 259 12.65 -10.01 -41.82
C ASP A 259 11.71 -9.57 -42.96
N TRP A 260 11.89 -8.34 -43.43
CA TRP A 260 11.30 -7.85 -44.66
C TRP A 260 12.40 -7.46 -45.64
N THR A 261 12.46 -8.16 -46.77
CA THR A 261 13.43 -7.96 -47.85
C THR A 261 13.12 -6.73 -48.74
N LEU A 262 12.35 -5.77 -48.22
CA LEU A 262 11.97 -4.54 -48.94
C LEU A 262 11.33 -4.81 -50.32
N THR A 263 10.55 -5.89 -50.40
CA THR A 263 9.80 -6.30 -51.60
C THR A 263 8.30 -6.27 -51.36
N ASN A 264 7.51 -6.14 -52.42
CA ASN A 264 6.07 -6.32 -52.37
C ASN A 264 5.68 -7.83 -52.37
N HIS A 265 4.38 -8.10 -52.40
CA HIS A 265 3.82 -9.47 -52.46
C HIS A 265 4.22 -10.26 -53.74
N GLN A 266 4.63 -9.57 -54.82
CA GLN A 266 5.15 -10.18 -56.06
C GLN A 266 6.69 -10.25 -56.07
N ASN A 267 7.34 -10.04 -54.92
CA ASN A 267 8.80 -9.99 -54.77
C ASN A 267 9.51 -8.91 -55.61
N ILE A 268 8.80 -7.84 -55.98
CA ILE A 268 9.37 -6.68 -56.66
C ILE A 268 9.88 -5.70 -55.60
N PRO A 269 11.12 -5.18 -55.70
CA PRO A 269 11.66 -4.16 -54.80
C PRO A 269 10.74 -2.94 -54.70
N VAL A 270 10.57 -2.41 -53.49
CA VAL A 270 9.77 -1.22 -53.26
C VAL A 270 10.58 0.05 -53.53
N ALA A 271 9.90 1.18 -53.75
CA ALA A 271 10.57 2.47 -53.94
C ALA A 271 11.08 3.04 -52.60
N SER A 272 12.03 3.97 -52.67
CA SER A 272 12.41 4.77 -51.51
C SER A 272 11.22 5.58 -51.00
N GLY A 273 11.00 5.63 -49.68
CA GLY A 273 9.90 6.36 -49.08
C GLY A 273 9.56 5.92 -47.66
N VAL A 274 8.46 6.47 -47.14
CA VAL A 274 7.90 6.12 -45.83
C VAL A 274 6.90 4.98 -45.98
N TYR A 275 7.03 3.98 -45.11
CA TYR A 275 6.13 2.84 -45.01
C TYR A 275 5.53 2.76 -43.61
N LEU A 276 4.28 2.33 -43.54
CA LEU A 276 3.58 2.06 -42.28
C LEU A 276 3.58 0.55 -42.04
N ILE A 277 4.09 0.12 -40.90
CA ILE A 277 4.08 -1.28 -40.47
C ILE A 277 3.09 -1.39 -39.33
N HIS A 278 2.00 -2.11 -39.56
CA HIS A 278 0.97 -2.40 -38.56
C HIS A 278 1.17 -3.82 -38.08
N VAL A 279 1.35 -3.99 -36.77
CA VAL A 279 1.47 -5.28 -36.10
C VAL A 279 0.23 -5.47 -35.25
N GLU A 280 -0.56 -6.48 -35.58
CA GLU A 280 -1.76 -6.90 -34.87
C GLU A 280 -1.45 -8.16 -34.08
N VAL A 281 -1.67 -8.10 -32.77
CA VAL A 281 -1.46 -9.22 -31.84
C VAL A 281 -2.83 -9.65 -31.31
N PRO A 282 -3.27 -10.90 -31.57
CA PRO A 282 -4.56 -11.39 -31.11
C PRO A 282 -4.74 -11.18 -29.61
N GLU A 283 -5.94 -10.79 -29.20
CA GLU A 283 -6.37 -10.64 -27.79
C GLU A 283 -5.65 -9.54 -26.97
N VAL A 284 -4.54 -8.98 -27.47
CA VAL A 284 -3.76 -7.94 -26.78
C VAL A 284 -4.02 -6.54 -27.35
N GLY A 285 -3.89 -6.38 -28.67
CA GLY A 285 -4.03 -5.08 -29.34
C GLY A 285 -3.14 -4.91 -30.57
N GLU A 286 -2.92 -3.65 -30.96
CA GLU A 286 -2.20 -3.30 -32.19
C GLU A 286 -1.11 -2.25 -31.97
N ARG A 287 -0.10 -2.26 -32.84
CA ARG A 287 1.01 -1.30 -32.87
C ARG A 287 1.30 -0.86 -34.30
N VAL A 288 1.26 0.45 -34.56
CA VAL A 288 1.64 1.04 -35.86
C VAL A 288 3.00 1.72 -35.76
N LEU A 289 3.94 1.32 -36.60
CA LEU A 289 5.30 1.86 -36.70
C LEU A 289 5.50 2.53 -38.07
N LYS A 290 6.39 3.53 -38.11
CA LYS A 290 6.76 4.23 -39.35
C LYS A 290 8.22 3.90 -39.67
N ALA A 291 8.46 3.40 -40.87
CA ALA A 291 9.79 3.11 -41.38
C ALA A 291 10.13 4.05 -42.54
N PHE A 292 11.32 4.63 -42.54
CA PHE A 292 11.86 5.34 -43.70
C PHE A 292 12.88 4.47 -44.41
N ILE A 293 12.66 4.22 -45.70
CA ILE A 293 13.49 3.35 -46.53
C ILE A 293 14.09 4.17 -47.66
N ALA A 294 15.42 4.25 -47.74
CA ALA A 294 16.15 4.77 -48.88
C ALA A 294 16.84 3.62 -49.62
N MET A 295 16.29 3.23 -50.77
CA MET A 295 16.85 2.20 -51.65
C MET A 295 18.01 2.76 -52.47
N ARG A 296 19.02 1.93 -52.72
CA ARG A 296 20.11 2.22 -53.66
C ARG A 296 19.63 2.01 -55.09
N LEU A 297 20.20 2.75 -56.04
CA LEU A 297 20.12 2.39 -57.46
C LEU A 297 20.87 1.07 -57.65
N VAL A 298 20.23 0.09 -58.30
CA VAL A 298 20.83 -1.21 -58.59
C VAL A 298 21.95 -0.99 -59.61
N ASP A 299 23.19 -1.25 -59.21
CA ASP A 299 24.36 -1.20 -60.07
C ASP A 299 24.57 -2.59 -60.70
N LEU A 300 24.30 -2.69 -62.01
CA LEU A 300 24.36 -3.94 -62.78
C LEU A 300 25.70 -4.11 -63.54
N GLN A 301 26.70 -3.26 -63.30
CA GLN A 301 27.89 -3.20 -64.16
C GLN A 301 28.93 -4.31 -63.92
N ASN A 302 28.76 -5.17 -62.91
CA ASN A 302 29.60 -6.36 -62.72
C ASN A 302 28.78 -7.50 -62.08
N MET A 303 28.02 -8.24 -62.90
CA MET A 303 27.51 -9.57 -62.53
C MET A 303 28.58 -10.64 -62.73
#